data_AF-A0A812PCT5-F1
#
_entry.id   AF-A0A812PCT5-F1
#
_cell.length_a   1.000
_cell.length_b   1.000
_cell.length_c   1.000
_cell.angle_alpha   90.00
_cell.angle_beta   90.00
_cell.angle_gamma   90.00
#
_symmetry.space_group_name_H-M   'P 1'
#
loop_
_entity.id
_entity.type
_entity.pdbx_description
1 polymer ?
#
loop_
_entity_poly.entity_id
_entity_poly.type
_entity_poly.pdbx_seq_one_letter_code
_entity_poly.pdbx_strand_id
1 'polypeptide(L)' 'MLTGAVLPSAGSAFLGGFDVVQEQRKVRRLLGFCPQHDALLDRLTVREHLELFGRIKGIPNH' A
#
# COMPACT_ATOMS: atom_id res chain seq x y z
N MET A 1 -5.94 -0.21 10.72
CA MET A 1 -5.56 -1.62 10.97
C MET A 1 -5.41 -2.43 9.69
N LEU A 2 -6.43 -2.59 8.84
CA LEU A 2 -6.36 -3.48 7.66
C LEU A 2 -5.24 -3.14 6.66
N THR A 3 -4.92 -1.86 6.48
CA THR A 3 -3.81 -1.39 5.64
C THR A 3 -2.44 -1.46 6.32
N GLY A 4 -2.39 -1.85 7.60
CA GLY A 4 -1.17 -1.84 8.43
C GLY A 4 -0.69 -0.45 8.86
N ALA A 5 -1.49 0.62 8.67
CA ALA A 5 -1.12 1.99 9.05
C ALA A 5 -1.34 2.32 10.54
N VAL A 6 -2.16 1.55 11.23
CA VAL A 6 -2.45 1.70 12.67
C VAL A 6 -2.44 0.26 13.26
N LEU A 7 -2.15 0.08 14.56
CA LEU A 7 -2.13 -1.22 15.26
C LEU A 7 -3.43 -1.56 16.01
N PRO A 8 -4.04 -2.74 15.80
CA PRO A 8 -5.37 -3.05 16.33
C PRO A 8 -5.38 -2.96 17.85
N SER A 9 -6.41 -2.32 18.41
CA SER A 9 -6.59 -2.24 19.86
C SER A 9 -6.83 -3.63 20.46
N ALA A 10 -7.51 -4.51 19.72
CA ALA A 10 -7.68 -5.92 20.03
C ALA A 10 -8.05 -6.70 18.75
N GLY A 11 -7.94 -8.03 18.82
CA GLY A 11 -8.33 -8.94 17.74
C GLY A 11 -7.25 -9.12 16.67
N SER A 12 -7.60 -9.93 15.66
CA SER A 12 -6.72 -10.29 14.55
C SER A 12 -7.47 -10.14 13.22
N ALA A 13 -6.73 -9.86 12.16
CA ALA A 13 -7.26 -9.74 10.81
C ALA A 13 -6.33 -10.42 9.82
N PHE A 14 -6.91 -11.06 8.81
CA PHE A 14 -6.18 -11.78 7.77
C PHE A 14 -6.57 -11.26 6.39
N LEU A 15 -5.60 -11.10 5.50
CA LEU A 15 -5.82 -10.71 4.10
C LEU A 15 -5.01 -11.62 3.19
N GLY A 16 -5.70 -12.31 2.27
CA GLY A 16 -5.05 -13.31 1.42
C GLY A 16 -4.41 -14.46 2.20
N GLY A 17 -4.95 -14.78 3.39
CA GLY A 17 -4.38 -15.79 4.30
C GLY A 17 -3.23 -15.30 5.18
N PHE A 18 -2.79 -14.05 5.03
CA PHE A 18 -1.69 -13.48 5.81
C PHE A 18 -2.19 -12.61 6.96
N ASP A 19 -1.54 -12.71 8.12
CA ASP A 19 -1.88 -11.86 9.26
C ASP A 19 -1.49 -10.39 8.98
N VAL A 20 -2.44 -9.48 9.17
CA VAL A 20 -2.28 -8.05 8.85
C VAL A 20 -1.22 -7.35 9.71
N VAL A 21 -0.94 -7.84 10.91
CA VAL A 21 0.05 -7.26 11.83
C VAL A 21 1.41 -7.94 11.65
N GLN A 22 1.45 -9.27 11.61
CA GLN A 22 2.70 -10.04 11.55
C GLN A 22 3.30 -10.09 10.14
N GLU A 23 2.49 -10.04 9.09
CA GLU A 23 2.91 -10.28 7.71
C GLU A 23 2.66 -9.07 6.78
N GLN A 24 2.82 -7.86 7.32
CA GLN A 24 2.52 -6.61 6.63
C GLN A 24 3.12 -6.48 5.23
N ARG A 25 4.34 -6.97 4.99
CA ARG A 25 4.96 -6.90 3.65
C ARG A 25 4.19 -7.71 2.61
N LYS A 26 3.67 -8.89 2.98
CA LYS A 26 2.87 -9.73 2.08
C LYS A 26 1.51 -9.10 1.83
N VAL A 27 0.87 -8.64 2.91
CA VAL A 27 -0.43 -7.94 2.85
C VAL A 27 -0.37 -6.68 1.98
N ARG A 28 0.65 -5.83 2.14
CA ARG A 28 0.81 -4.59 1.36
C ARG A 28 1.09 -4.82 -0.13
N ARG A 29 1.55 -6.00 -0.54
CA ARG A 29 1.70 -6.37 -1.96
C ARG A 29 0.35 -6.70 -2.61
N LEU A 30 -0.61 -7.17 -1.81
CA LEU A 30 -1.96 -7.53 -2.26
C LEU A 30 -2.95 -6.35 -2.18
N LEU A 31 -2.54 -5.21 -1.63
CA LEU A 31 -3.42 -4.10 -1.30
C LEU A 31 -2.95 -2.77 -1.89
N GLY A 32 -3.89 -2.04 -2.49
CA GLY A 32 -3.79 -0.61 -2.79
C GLY A 32 -4.55 0.21 -1.74
N PHE A 33 -4.07 1.42 -1.43
CA PHE A 33 -4.71 2.32 -0.49
C PHE A 33 -4.74 3.73 -1.09
N CYS A 34 -5.91 4.35 -1.09
CA CYS A 34 -6.12 5.75 -1.47
C CYS A 34 -6.58 6.51 -0.22
N PRO A 35 -5.82 7.51 0.28
CA PRO A 35 -6.21 8.30 1.43
C PRO A 35 -7.37 9.27 1.12
N GLN A 36 -7.90 9.90 2.16
CA GLN A 36 -8.97 10.92 2.02
C GLN A 36 -8.48 12.21 1.39
N HIS A 37 -7.20 12.54 1.59
CA HIS A 37 -6.56 13.67 0.96
C HIS A 37 -5.86 13.22 -0.32
N ASP A 38 -5.57 14.17 -1.21
CA ASP A 38 -4.74 13.91 -2.37
C ASP A 38 -3.32 13.54 -1.92
N ALA A 39 -2.86 12.34 -2.27
CA ALA A 39 -1.49 11.88 -2.02
C ALA A 39 -0.57 12.19 -3.22
N LEU A 40 -0.74 13.39 -3.78
CA LEU A 40 0.03 13.83 -4.94
C LEU A 40 1.42 14.29 -4.52
N LEU A 41 2.37 14.06 -5.42
CA LEU A 41 3.74 14.56 -5.27
C LEU A 41 3.87 15.78 -6.19
N ASP A 42 3.76 16.99 -5.62
CA ASP A 42 3.60 18.25 -6.36
C ASP A 42 4.70 18.56 -7.38
N ARG A 43 5.86 17.91 -7.24
CA ARG A 43 7.02 18.08 -8.13
C ARG A 43 7.05 17.09 -9.29
N LEU A 44 6.08 16.19 -9.39
CA LEU A 44 6.01 15.16 -10.42
C LEU A 44 4.84 15.43 -11.37
N THR A 45 5.07 15.19 -12.65
CA THR A 45 3.99 15.03 -13.62
C THR A 45 3.17 13.78 -13.32
N VAL A 46 1.97 13.69 -13.89
CA VAL A 46 1.11 12.51 -13.78
C VAL A 46 1.83 11.22 -14.21
N ARG A 47 2.59 11.28 -15.31
CA ARG A 47 3.36 10.13 -15.81
C ARG A 47 4.42 9.69 -14.80
N GLU A 48 5.23 10.62 -14.31
CA GLU A 48 6.29 10.32 -13.34
C GLU A 48 5.71 9.78 -12.03
N HIS A 49 4.56 10.30 -11.58
CA HIS A 49 3.87 9.79 -10.40
C HIS A 49 3.45 8.32 -10.57
N LEU A 50 2.86 7.97 -11.71
CA LEU A 50 2.46 6.59 -12.02
C LEU A 50 3.66 5.65 -12.16
N GLU A 51 4.72 6.10 -12.84
CA GLU A 51 5.97 5.33 -12.99
C GLU A 51 6.65 5.08 -11.64
N LEU A 52 6.73 6.11 -10.78
CA LEU A 52 7.28 5.99 -9.43
C LEU A 52 6.47 4.98 -8.60
N PHE A 53 5.14 5.13 -8.57
CA PHE A 53 4.29 4.25 -7.78
C PHE A 53 4.33 2.81 -8.30
N GLY A 54 4.37 2.62 -9.62
CA GLY A 54 4.54 1.32 -10.27
C GLY A 54 5.85 0.64 -9.87
N ARG A 55 6.97 1.37 -9.90
CA ARG A 55 8.29 0.85 -9.47
C ARG A 55 8.30 0.47 -7.99
N ILE A 56 7.71 1.28 -7.11
CA ILE A 56 7.58 0.96 -5.67
C ILE A 56 6.78 -0.34 -5.47
N LYS A 57 5.74 -0.56 -6.28
CA LYS A 57 4.93 -1.78 -6.25
C LYS A 57 5.54 -2.96 -7.00
N GLY A 58 6.70 -2.79 -7.63
CA GLY A 58 7.41 -3.85 -8.37
C GLY A 58 6.77 -4.19 -9.72
N ILE A 59 6.04 -3.26 -10.33
CA ILE A 59 5.53 -3.42 -11.69
C ILE A 59 6.73 -3.35 -12.65
N PRO A 60 6.92 -4.33 -13.55
CA PRO A 60 8.03 -4.32 -14.51
C PRO A 60 7.91 -3.13 -15.46
N ASN A 61 9.06 -2.62 -15.93
CA ASN A 61 9.07 -1.61 -16.99
C ASN A 61 8.51 -2.23 -18.28
N HIS A 62 7.72 -1.45 -19.01
CA HIS A 62 7.36 -1.74 -20.40
C HIS A 62 8.56 -1.56 -21.32
#